data_AF-A0A4Y7TIL3-F1
#
_entry.id   AF-A0A4Y7TIL3-F1
#
_cell.length_a   1.000
_cell.length_b   1.000
_cell.length_c   1.000
_cell.angle_alpha   90.00
_cell.angle_beta   90.00
_cell.angle_gamma   90.00
#
_symmetry.space_group_name_H-M   'P 1'
#
loop_
_entity.id
_entity.type
_entity.pdbx_description
1 polymer ?
#
loop_
_entity_poly.entity_id
_entity_poly.type
_entity_poly.pdbx_seq_one_letter_code
_entity_poly.pdbx_strand_id
1 'polypeptide(L)' 'MVPVPTHNLSDDILREIFLQCLEKDHWGVSLSPDEAPMLLLRICVRWRMVALEYGPLWSRLNLPLRRETLDKTKCRFLV' A
#
# COMPACT_ATOMS: atom_id res chain seq x y z
N MET A 1 -18.39 24.79 -1.40
CA MET A 1 -18.18 23.41 -1.87
C MET A 1 -18.70 22.49 -0.77
N VAL A 2 -19.87 21.88 -0.93
CA VAL A 2 -20.40 20.95 0.07
C VAL A 2 -19.59 19.65 -0.06
N PRO A 3 -18.97 19.12 1.01
CA PRO A 3 -18.30 17.83 0.93
C PRO A 3 -19.34 16.78 0.56
N VAL A 4 -19.26 16.25 -0.66
CA VAL A 4 -20.11 15.14 -1.07
C VAL A 4 -19.79 13.98 -0.15
N PRO A 5 -20.78 13.40 0.53
CA PRO A 5 -20.47 12.39 1.52
C PRO A 5 -19.98 11.12 0.82
N THR A 6 -18.69 10.84 0.95
CA THR A 6 -18.09 9.58 0.49
C THR A 6 -18.62 8.37 1.27
N HIS A 7 -19.47 8.58 2.28
CA HIS A 7 -20.15 7.50 3.01
C HIS A 7 -21.15 6.73 2.15
N ASN A 8 -21.65 7.29 1.05
CA ASN A 8 -22.71 6.65 0.25
C ASN A 8 -22.20 5.74 -0.88
N LEU A 9 -20.88 5.67 -1.12
CA LEU A 9 -20.33 4.70 -2.05
C LEU A 9 -20.45 3.29 -1.45
N SER A 10 -20.70 2.26 -2.27
CA SER A 10 -20.52 0.87 -1.85
C SER A 10 -19.03 0.52 -1.72
N ASP A 11 -18.69 -0.45 -0.87
CA ASP A 11 -17.32 -0.95 -0.74
C ASP A 11 -16.80 -1.54 -2.06
N ASP A 12 -17.66 -2.10 -2.90
CA ASP A 12 -17.26 -2.62 -4.22
C ASP A 12 -16.78 -1.52 -5.16
N ILE A 13 -17.42 -0.36 -5.13
CA ILE A 13 -16.99 0.79 -5.92
C ILE A 13 -15.68 1.35 -5.37
N LEU A 14 -15.50 1.37 -4.04
CA LEU A 14 -14.23 1.76 -3.44
C LEU A 14 -13.09 0.81 -3.86
N ARG A 15 -13.34 -0.50 -3.86
CA ARG A 15 -12.36 -1.51 -4.31
C ARG A 15 -11.95 -1.27 -5.77
N GLU A 16 -12.91 -1.01 -6.65
CA GLU A 16 -12.63 -0.71 -8.06
C GLU A 16 -11.82 0.58 -8.20
N ILE A 17 -12.18 1.65 -7.48
CA ILE A 17 -11.39 2.89 -7.44
C ILE A 17 -9.94 2.59 -7.02
N PHE A 18 -9.74 1.77 -5.98
CA PHE A 18 -8.41 1.44 -5.49
C PHE A 18 -7.58 0.71 -6.54
N LEU A 19 -8.18 -0.24 -7.28
CA LEU A 19 -7.52 -0.93 -8.39
C LEU A 19 -7.16 0.02 -9.54
N GLN A 20 -8.05 0.96 -9.89
CA GLN A 20 -7.77 1.94 -10.94
C GLN A 20 -6.70 2.96 -10.55
N CYS A 21 -6.50 3.19 -9.26
CA CYS A 21 -5.42 4.04 -8.73
C CYS A 21 -4.06 3.34 -8.70
N LEU A 22 -3.98 2.02 -8.84
CA LEU A 22 -2.70 1.32 -8.90
C LEU A 22 -1.92 1.74 -10.15
N GLU A 23 -0.64 2.02 -9.98
CA GLU A 23 0.23 2.39 -11.10
C GLU A 23 0.34 1.22 -12.08
N LYS A 24 -0.18 1.40 -13.29
CA LYS A 24 -0.33 0.32 -14.29
C LYS A 24 1.00 -0.17 -14.84
N ASP A 25 2.03 0.66 -14.77
CA ASP A 25 3.34 0.42 -15.39
C ASP A 25 4.40 -0.14 -14.43
N HIS A 26 4.04 -0.38 -13.17
CA HIS A 26 4.98 -0.79 -12.13
C HIS A 26 4.83 -2.28 -11.81
N TRP A 27 5.95 -2.97 -11.60
CA TRP A 27 6.02 -4.42 -11.36
C TRP A 27 5.36 -4.84 -10.03
N GLY A 28 4.95 -3.88 -9.20
CA GLY A 28 4.27 -4.12 -7.94
C GLY A 28 3.83 -2.82 -7.30
N VAL A 29 3.03 -2.96 -6.26
CA VAL A 29 2.50 -1.90 -5.42
C VAL A 29 3.61 -1.26 -4.60
N SER A 30 3.71 0.06 -4.69
CA SER A 30 4.62 0.84 -3.86
C SER A 30 4.13 0.93 -2.41
N LEU A 31 5.10 0.92 -1.48
CA LEU A 31 4.88 1.22 -0.07
C LEU A 31 5.21 2.68 0.27
N SER A 32 5.52 3.51 -0.73
CA SER A 32 5.71 4.95 -0.53
C SER A 32 4.43 5.58 0.02
N PRO A 33 4.48 6.41 1.07
CA PRO A 33 3.31 7.05 1.65
C PRO A 33 2.60 8.03 0.70
N ASP A 34 3.27 8.43 -0.38
CA ASP A 34 2.80 9.40 -1.37
C ASP A 34 2.23 8.74 -2.63
N GLU A 35 2.30 7.41 -2.74
CA GLU A 35 1.80 6.63 -3.88
C GLU A 35 0.60 5.76 -3.49
N ALA A 36 -0.21 5.36 -4.47
CA ALA A 36 -1.29 4.41 -4.24
C ALA A 36 -0.70 3.01 -3.99
N PRO A 37 -1.33 2.20 -3.11
CA PRO A 37 -2.54 2.44 -2.35
C PRO A 37 -2.31 3.13 -0.99
N MET A 38 -1.07 3.42 -0.58
CA MET A 38 -0.77 4.01 0.73
C MET A 38 -1.44 5.36 0.94
N LEU A 39 -1.50 6.19 -0.11
CA LEU A 39 -2.24 7.45 -0.10
C LEU A 39 -3.71 7.25 0.29
N LEU A 40 -4.35 6.19 -0.23
CA LEU A 40 -5.77 5.90 -0.05
C LEU A 40 -6.09 5.48 1.39
N LEU A 41 -5.13 4.84 2.07
CA LEU A 41 -5.23 4.45 3.49
C LEU A 41 -5.30 5.65 4.45
N ARG A 42 -5.01 6.86 3.98
CA ARG A 42 -4.93 8.08 4.81
C ARG A 42 -6.16 8.99 4.67
N ILE A 43 -7.09 8.68 3.78
CA ILE A 43 -8.27 9.52 3.49
C ILE A 43 -9.27 9.50 4.65
N CYS A 44 -9.75 8.31 5.04
CA CYS A 44 -10.62 8.14 6.21
C CYS A 44 -10.52 6.72 6.77
N VAL A 45 -11.08 6.49 7.96
CA VAL A 45 -11.06 5.17 8.62
C VAL A 45 -11.72 4.10 7.73
N ARG A 46 -12.84 4.42 7.08
CA ARG A 46 -13.55 3.47 6.21
C ARG A 46 -12.70 3.02 5.03
N TRP A 47 -12.05 3.95 4.31
CA TRP A 47 -11.21 3.62 3.17
C TRP A 47 -10.03 2.73 3.58
N ARG A 48 -9.44 3.00 4.75
CA ARG A 48 -8.39 2.17 5.32
C ARG A 48 -8.87 0.75 5.57
N MET A 49 -10.03 0.56 6.19
CA MET A 49 -10.57 -0.79 6.44
C MET A 49 -10.82 -1.55 5.13
N VAL A 50 -11.54 -0.93 4.18
CA VAL A 50 -11.85 -1.57 2.89
C VAL A 50 -10.58 -1.94 2.13
N ALA A 51 -9.58 -1.06 2.10
CA ALA A 51 -8.32 -1.32 1.41
C ALA A 51 -7.50 -2.43 2.07
N LEU A 52 -7.42 -2.48 3.42
CA LEU A 52 -6.69 -3.52 4.14
C LEU A 52 -7.36 -4.90 4.00
N GLU A 53 -8.69 -4.95 3.93
CA GLU A 53 -9.44 -6.20 3.76
C GLU A 53 -9.42 -6.71 2.30
N TYR A 54 -9.17 -5.82 1.33
CA TYR A 54 -9.21 -6.17 -0.09
C TYR A 54 -7.89 -6.78 -0.56
N GLY A 55 -7.72 -8.08 -0.33
CA GLY A 55 -6.54 -8.87 -0.71
C GLY A 55 -5.96 -8.64 -2.12
N PRO A 56 -6.77 -8.51 -3.20
CA PRO A 56 -6.26 -8.26 -4.55
C PRO A 56 -5.37 -7.03 -4.66
N LEU A 57 -5.63 -6.00 -3.85
CA LEU A 57 -4.84 -4.77 -3.78
C LEU A 57 -3.40 -5.02 -3.35
N TRP A 58 -3.13 -6.10 -2.61
CA TRP A 58 -1.84 -6.42 -2.01
C TRP A 58 -1.14 -7.60 -2.68
N SER A 59 -1.68 -8.09 -3.80
CA SER A 59 -1.20 -9.29 -4.49
C SER A 59 0.22 -9.16 -5.06
N ARG A 60 0.71 -7.93 -5.24
CA ARG A 60 2.06 -7.64 -5.77
C ARG A 60 2.64 -6.50 -4.97
N LEU A 61 3.58 -6.74 -4.06
CA LEU A 61 4.22 -5.71 -3.25
C LEU A 61 5.66 -5.47 -3.71
N ASN A 62 6.03 -4.21 -3.90
CA ASN A 62 7.42 -3.81 -4.11
C ASN A 62 8.06 -3.49 -2.75
N LEU A 63 8.86 -4.43 -2.23
CA LEU A 63 9.60 -4.28 -0.99
C LEU A 63 11.02 -3.80 -1.30
N PRO A 64 11.36 -2.51 -1.11
CA PRO A 64 12.73 -2.07 -1.28
C PRO A 64 13.58 -2.75 -0.21
N LEU A 65 14.44 -3.67 -0.63
CA LEU A 65 15.41 -4.29 0.27
C LEU A 65 16.40 -3.23 0.72
N ARG A 66 16.24 -2.76 1.96
CA ARG A 66 17.26 -1.93 2.61
C ARG A 66 18.49 -2.83 2.79
N ARG A 67 19.52 -2.61 1.98
CA ARG A 67 20.83 -3.24 2.20
C ARG A 67 21.39 -2.69 3.50
N GLU A 68 21.19 -3.44 4.57
CA GLU A 68 21.97 -3.23 5.77
C GLU A 68 23.42 -3.52 5.38
N THR A 69 24.30 -2.52 5.56
CA THR A 69 25.73 -2.76 5.48
C THR A 69 26.05 -3.79 6.54
N LEU A 70 26.17 -5.05 6.13
CA LEU A 70 26.78 -6.11 6.92
C LEU A 70 28.14 -5.58 7.35
N ASP A 71 28.21 -5.10 8.59
CA ASP A 71 29.46 -4.83 9.26
C ASP A 71 30.19 -6.17 9.31
N LYS A 72 31.13 -6.35 8.38
CA LYS A 72 31.95 -7.56 8.19
C LYS A 72 32.73 -7.94 9.45
N THR A 73 32.66 -7.15 10.51
CA THR A 73 33.40 -7.33 11.76
C THR A 73 32.71 -8.27 12.77
N LYS A 74 31.43 -8.65 12.58
CA LYS A 74 30.72 -9.53 13.54
C LYS A 74 30.61 -11.01 13.17
N CYS A 75 31.10 -11.45 12.01
CA CYS A 75 31.25 -12.87 11.70
C CYS A 75 32.62 -13.40 12.18
N ARG A 76 32.89 -13.31 13.47
CA ARG A 76 33.96 -14.09 14.12
C ARG A 76 33.31 -14.69 15.37
N PHE A 77 33.48 -16.00 15.57
CA PHE A 77 32.97 -16.82 16.67
C PHE A 77 31.56 -17.42 16.51
N LEU A 78 31.43 -18.33 15.54
CA LEU A 78 30.74 -19.59 15.74
C LEU A 78 31.56 -20.72 15.08
N VAL A 79 32.68 -21.08 15.70
CA VAL A 79 33.31 -22.42 15.67
C VAL A 79 33.91 -22.65 17.04
#